data_AF-A0A8H4UBG7-F1
#
_entry.id   AF-A0A8H4UBG7-F1
#
_cell.length_a   1.000
_cell.length_b   1.000
_cell.length_c   1.000
_cell.angle_alpha   90.00
_cell.angle_beta   90.00
_cell.angle_gamma   90.00
#
_symmetry.space_group_name_H-M   'P 1'
#
loop_
_entity.id
_entity.type
_entity.pdbx_description
1 polymer ?
#
loop_
_entity_poly.entity_id
_entity_poly.type
_entity_poly.pdbx_seq_one_letter_code
_entity_poly.pdbx_strand_id
1 'polypeptide(L)'
;MASIEGPPLHQFLCDLYRKYRQTQNIDDKAPFFSQECHQICRTDPSYAAQNRDNIIRYLHEAGELVSRILREAPWKDDVPSDDASTPRSFYTIRPLIESEAGEFGTMRELSPAGYTSVEELKNKAEVEKWAGLRVNMWTDDGRGRGLLVKVKYWWRLEASESDATGTWKQILHDILYLGPTDGTEEDGGGQRFED
;
A
#
# COMPACT_ATOMS: atom_id res chain seq x y z
N MET A 1 32.41 23.95 1.05
CA MET A 1 31.82 22.79 0.37
C MET A 1 30.47 22.54 1.02
N ALA A 2 29.38 22.87 0.33
CA ALA A 2 28.04 22.58 0.85
C ALA A 2 27.76 21.09 0.61
N SER A 3 27.72 20.30 1.68
CA SER A 3 27.10 18.98 1.63
C SER A 3 25.62 19.21 1.38
N ILE A 4 25.16 18.92 0.16
CA ILE A 4 23.73 18.84 -0.12
C ILE A 4 23.28 17.53 0.51
N GLU A 5 22.93 17.57 1.79
CA GLU A 5 22.26 16.45 2.45
C GLU A 5 20.95 16.21 1.70
N GLY A 6 20.81 15.01 1.14
CA GLY A 6 19.57 14.60 0.50
C GLY A 6 18.40 14.68 1.48
N PRO A 7 17.14 14.70 0.98
CA PRO A 7 15.98 14.71 1.85
C PRO A 7 16.06 13.54 2.86
N PRO A 8 15.62 13.73 4.13
CA PRO A 8 15.52 12.64 5.09
C PRO A 8 14.83 11.44 4.46
N LEU A 9 15.31 10.21 4.74
CA LEU A 9 14.84 8.97 4.10
C LEU A 9 13.31 8.90 3.99
N HIS A 10 12.62 9.29 5.05
CA HIS A 10 11.16 9.31 5.10
C HIS A 10 10.51 10.25 4.07
N GLN A 11 11.05 11.45 3.89
CA GLN A 11 10.56 12.38 2.87
C GLN A 11 10.80 11.81 1.46
N PHE A 12 12.00 11.24 1.24
CA PHE A 12 12.31 10.57 -0.02
C PHE A 12 11.34 9.43 -0.34
N LEU A 13 11.04 8.57 0.63
CA LEU A 13 10.12 7.44 0.45
C LEU A 13 8.67 7.90 0.23
N CYS A 14 8.22 8.97 0.90
CA CYS A 14 6.91 9.57 0.63
C CYS A 14 6.82 10.12 -0.80
N ASP A 15 7.87 10.79 -1.29
CA ASP A 15 7.92 11.30 -2.65
C ASP A 15 8.00 10.17 -3.69
N LEU A 16 8.71 9.08 -3.37
CA LEU A 16 8.77 7.89 -4.21
C LEU A 16 7.41 7.17 -4.29
N TYR A 17 6.71 7.06 -3.16
CA TYR A 17 5.34 6.54 -3.13
C TYR A 17 4.38 7.41 -3.96
N ARG A 18 4.50 8.75 -3.88
CA ARG A 18 3.68 9.65 -4.70
C ARG A 18 3.88 9.39 -6.19
N LYS A 19 5.14 9.23 -6.63
CA LYS A 19 5.45 8.87 -8.02
C LYS A 19 4.78 7.56 -8.42
N TYR A 20 4.91 6.52 -7.59
CA TYR A 20 4.22 5.23 -7.78
C TYR A 20 2.70 5.40 -7.93
N ARG A 21 2.08 6.21 -7.06
CA ARG A 21 0.63 6.42 -7.04
C ARG A 21 0.13 7.14 -8.29
N GLN A 22 0.90 8.11 -8.79
CA GLN A 22 0.59 8.91 -9.98
C GLN A 22 0.85 8.15 -11.30
N THR A 23 1.61 7.05 -11.27
CA THR A 23 1.78 6.17 -12.43
C THR A 23 0.42 5.57 -12.84
N GLN A 24 -0.06 5.94 -14.03
CA GLN A 24 -1.40 5.57 -14.51
C GLN A 24 -1.45 4.14 -15.06
N ASN A 25 -0.47 3.76 -15.89
CA ASN A 25 -0.39 2.40 -16.41
C ASN A 25 0.08 1.44 -15.29
N ILE A 26 -0.64 0.34 -15.10
CA ILE A 26 -0.33 -0.66 -14.07
C ILE A 26 1.05 -1.28 -14.33
N ASP A 27 1.41 -1.55 -15.59
CA ASP A 27 2.68 -2.21 -15.91
C ASP A 27 3.89 -1.31 -15.59
N ASP A 28 3.71 0.01 -15.71
CA ASP A 28 4.72 1.01 -15.36
C ASP A 28 4.94 1.13 -13.83
N LYS A 29 4.12 0.44 -13.01
CA LYS A 29 4.35 0.34 -11.56
C LYS A 29 5.38 -0.73 -11.21
N ALA A 30 5.65 -1.70 -12.10
CA ALA A 30 6.58 -2.80 -11.85
C ALA A 30 7.99 -2.33 -11.41
N PRO A 31 8.57 -1.23 -11.92
CA PRO A 31 9.85 -0.70 -11.45
C PRO A 31 9.85 -0.22 -10.00
N PHE A 32 8.71 0.01 -9.35
CA PHE A 32 8.67 0.37 -7.92
C PHE A 32 8.75 -0.86 -7.01
N PHE A 33 8.53 -2.05 -7.55
CA PHE A 33 8.49 -3.30 -6.81
C PHE A 33 9.80 -4.07 -6.98
N SER A 34 10.29 -4.65 -5.89
CA SER A 34 11.29 -5.69 -5.98
C SER A 34 10.73 -6.87 -6.77
N GLN A 35 11.60 -7.64 -7.44
CA GLN A 35 11.20 -8.94 -8.04
C GLN A 35 10.54 -9.86 -7.00
N GLU A 36 11.06 -9.82 -5.77
CA GLU A 36 10.60 -10.58 -4.61
C GLU A 36 9.56 -9.80 -3.79
N CYS A 37 8.86 -8.83 -4.37
CA CYS A 37 7.83 -8.10 -3.63
C CYS A 37 6.66 -9.02 -3.28
N HIS A 38 6.32 -9.08 -2.00
CA HIS A 38 5.22 -9.88 -1.48
C HIS A 38 4.00 -9.00 -1.19
N GLN A 39 2.82 -9.61 -1.15
CA GLN A 39 1.61 -8.95 -0.68
C GLN A 39 0.82 -9.88 0.23
N ILE A 40 0.32 -9.33 1.34
CA ILE A 40 -0.63 -9.98 2.22
C ILE A 40 -1.84 -9.08 2.38
N CYS A 41 -3.03 -9.68 2.38
CA CYS A 41 -4.28 -9.02 2.74
C CYS A 41 -4.86 -9.67 3.99
N ARG A 42 -5.02 -8.88 5.05
CA ARG A 42 -5.53 -9.34 6.34
C ARG A 42 -7.05 -9.39 6.42
N THR A 43 -7.74 -8.71 5.50
CA THR A 43 -9.20 -8.72 5.44
C THR A 43 -9.70 -10.02 4.83
N ASP A 44 -10.77 -10.60 5.38
CA ASP A 44 -11.41 -11.78 4.82
C ASP A 44 -12.31 -11.44 3.61
N PRO A 45 -12.26 -12.22 2.51
CA PRO A 45 -11.33 -13.32 2.27
C PRO A 45 -9.89 -12.83 2.08
N SER A 46 -8.97 -13.43 2.83
CA SER A 46 -7.54 -13.13 2.71
C SER A 46 -7.01 -13.58 1.35
N TYR A 47 -6.05 -12.84 0.81
CA TYR A 47 -5.31 -13.20 -0.40
C TYR A 47 -3.86 -12.72 -0.28
N ALA A 48 -2.98 -13.36 -1.05
CA ALA A 48 -1.56 -13.09 -1.01
C ALA A 48 -0.91 -13.20 -2.39
N ALA A 49 0.20 -12.49 -2.56
CA ALA A 49 1.10 -12.61 -3.70
C ALA A 49 2.52 -12.90 -3.20
N GLN A 50 3.20 -13.82 -3.90
CA GLN A 50 4.56 -14.25 -3.57
C GLN A 50 5.66 -13.52 -4.37
N ASN A 51 5.26 -12.69 -5.34
CA ASN A 51 6.18 -11.95 -6.20
C ASN A 51 5.48 -10.78 -6.88
N ARG A 52 6.29 -9.93 -7.49
CA ARG A 52 5.86 -8.75 -8.26
C ARG A 52 4.81 -9.07 -9.32
N ASP A 53 5.03 -10.12 -10.10
CA ASP A 53 4.20 -10.39 -11.28
C ASP A 53 2.78 -10.78 -10.85
N ASN A 54 2.64 -11.51 -9.75
CA ASN A 54 1.35 -11.78 -9.12
C ASN A 54 0.67 -10.51 -8.60
N ILE A 55 1.43 -9.56 -8.02
CA ILE A 55 0.88 -8.27 -7.58
C ILE A 55 0.36 -7.46 -8.78
N ILE A 56 1.15 -7.36 -9.85
CA ILE A 56 0.75 -6.66 -11.08
C ILE A 56 -0.51 -7.28 -11.68
N ARG A 57 -0.58 -8.62 -11.74
CA ARG A 57 -1.80 -9.33 -12.16
C ARG A 57 -3.00 -8.96 -11.29
N TYR A 58 -2.86 -8.97 -9.96
CA TYR A 58 -3.95 -8.61 -9.06
C TYR A 58 -4.39 -7.15 -9.22
N LEU A 59 -3.49 -6.22 -9.54
CA LEU A 59 -3.86 -4.84 -9.84
C LEU A 59 -4.74 -4.75 -11.09
N HIS A 60 -4.45 -5.53 -12.14
CA HIS A 60 -5.31 -5.62 -13.33
C HIS A 60 -6.68 -6.25 -13.03
N GLU A 61 -6.71 -7.26 -12.14
CA GLU A 61 -7.92 -8.01 -11.77
C GLU A 61 -8.75 -7.35 -10.66
N ALA A 62 -8.22 -6.29 -10.01
CA ALA A 62 -8.81 -5.69 -8.81
C ALA A 62 -10.22 -5.11 -9.04
N GLY A 63 -10.56 -4.74 -10.27
CA GLY A 63 -11.85 -4.12 -10.62
C GLY A 63 -13.06 -4.92 -10.12
N GLU A 64 -13.09 -6.23 -10.39
CA GLU A 64 -14.19 -7.10 -9.96
C GLU A 64 -14.31 -7.21 -8.43
N LEU A 65 -13.17 -7.29 -7.74
CA LEU A 65 -13.13 -7.33 -6.28
C LEU A 65 -13.69 -6.02 -5.69
N VAL A 66 -13.24 -4.88 -6.20
CA VAL A 66 -13.70 -3.56 -5.76
C VAL A 66 -15.19 -3.39 -6.03
N SER A 67 -15.67 -3.74 -7.24
CA SER A 67 -17.09 -3.70 -7.58
C SER A 67 -17.94 -4.58 -6.66
N ARG A 68 -17.44 -5.77 -6.29
CA ARG A 68 -18.12 -6.64 -5.32
C ARG A 68 -18.20 -5.99 -3.94
N ILE A 69 -17.09 -5.48 -3.41
CA ILE A 69 -17.04 -4.82 -2.10
C ILE A 69 -18.06 -3.68 -2.04
N LEU A 70 -18.07 -2.82 -3.06
CA LEU A 70 -18.97 -1.67 -3.09
C LEU A 70 -20.44 -2.08 -3.25
N ARG A 71 -20.74 -3.17 -3.96
CA ARG A 71 -22.12 -3.65 -4.14
C ARG A 71 -22.69 -4.30 -2.88
N GLU A 72 -21.85 -4.99 -2.11
CA GLU A 72 -22.28 -5.74 -0.91
C GLU A 72 -22.25 -4.90 0.37
N ALA A 73 -21.68 -3.69 0.31
CA ALA A 73 -21.61 -2.79 1.44
C ALA A 73 -22.99 -2.26 1.87
N PRO A 74 -23.28 -2.20 3.18
CA PRO A 74 -24.56 -1.73 3.72
C PRO A 74 -24.60 -0.20 3.74
N TRP A 75 -24.68 0.43 2.56
CA TRP A 75 -24.83 1.86 2.45
C TRP A 75 -26.14 2.32 3.09
N LYS A 76 -26.14 3.53 3.68
CA LYS A 76 -27.39 4.18 4.05
C LYS A 76 -28.04 4.67 2.76
N ASP A 77 -29.06 3.97 2.28
CA ASP A 77 -29.87 4.43 1.14
C ASP A 77 -30.51 5.79 1.46
N ASP A 78 -30.36 6.74 0.52
CA ASP A 78 -31.27 7.84 0.16
C ASP A 78 -30.53 9.13 -0.25
N VAL A 79 -29.80 9.08 -1.37
CA VAL A 79 -29.55 10.31 -2.15
C VAL A 79 -29.95 10.06 -3.60
N PRO A 80 -31.11 10.59 -4.04
CA PRO A 80 -31.57 10.51 -5.42
C PRO A 80 -30.52 11.03 -6.40
N SER A 81 -30.42 10.36 -7.55
CA SER A 81 -29.48 10.64 -8.61
C SER A 81 -29.95 11.75 -9.54
N ASP A 82 -29.20 12.84 -9.62
CA ASP A 82 -29.14 13.66 -10.84
C ASP A 82 -27.72 14.18 -11.16
N ASP A 83 -26.74 13.99 -10.26
CA ASP A 83 -25.33 14.30 -10.53
C ASP A 83 -24.45 13.15 -10.05
N ALA A 84 -23.94 12.34 -10.99
CA ALA A 84 -22.89 11.38 -10.72
C ALA A 84 -21.56 12.07 -11.03
N SER A 85 -21.00 12.77 -10.03
CA SER A 85 -19.65 13.31 -10.16
C SER A 85 -18.65 12.15 -10.23
N THR A 86 -17.56 12.35 -10.99
CA THR A 86 -16.45 11.40 -11.03
C THR A 86 -15.95 11.17 -9.60
N PRO A 87 -15.83 9.91 -9.13
CA PRO A 87 -15.34 9.61 -7.80
C PRO A 87 -13.95 10.23 -7.56
N ARG A 88 -13.79 10.91 -6.43
CA ARG A 88 -12.51 11.50 -6.01
C ARG A 88 -11.68 10.43 -5.31
N SER A 89 -10.35 10.54 -5.41
CA SER A 89 -9.41 9.62 -4.77
C SER A 89 -8.49 10.40 -3.85
N PHE A 90 -8.30 9.88 -2.64
CA PHE A 90 -7.46 10.49 -1.62
C PHE A 90 -6.52 9.48 -1.01
N TYR A 91 -5.45 9.97 -0.39
CA TYR A 91 -4.65 9.17 0.52
C TYR A 91 -3.96 10.02 1.59
N THR A 92 -3.66 9.39 2.72
CA THR A 92 -2.70 9.90 3.71
C THR A 92 -1.43 9.06 3.69
N ILE A 93 -0.29 9.67 4.00
CA ILE A 93 0.98 8.96 4.09
C ILE A 93 1.88 9.51 5.19
N ARG A 94 2.53 8.58 5.91
CA ARG A 94 3.60 8.88 6.87
C ARG A 94 4.51 7.67 7.07
N PRO A 95 5.70 7.84 7.67
CA PRO A 95 6.48 6.72 8.20
C PRO A 95 5.69 5.87 9.21
N LEU A 96 5.99 4.58 9.29
CA LEU A 96 5.52 3.74 10.40
C LEU A 96 6.07 4.26 11.73
N ILE A 97 5.22 4.23 12.76
CA ILE A 97 5.69 4.41 14.13
C ILE A 97 6.28 3.11 14.67
N GLU A 98 7.03 3.18 15.76
CA GLU A 98 7.72 2.03 16.36
C GLU A 98 6.81 0.83 16.62
N SER A 99 5.61 1.06 17.16
CA SER A 99 4.64 -0.01 17.42
C SER A 99 4.11 -0.67 16.14
N GLU A 100 4.05 0.06 15.03
CA GLU A 100 3.64 -0.51 13.74
C GLU A 100 4.79 -1.21 13.04
N ALA A 101 6.03 -0.76 13.24
CA ALA A 101 7.23 -1.30 12.61
C ALA A 101 7.61 -2.69 13.14
N GLY A 102 7.26 -3.01 14.39
CA GLY A 102 7.42 -4.35 14.94
C GLY A 102 6.26 -5.31 14.65
N GLU A 103 5.19 -4.81 14.04
CA GLU A 103 3.92 -5.53 13.87
C GLU A 103 3.76 -5.99 12.41
N PHE A 104 4.09 -7.26 12.21
CA PHE A 104 3.83 -8.00 10.97
C PHE A 104 2.61 -8.90 11.18
N GLY A 105 1.96 -9.29 10.09
CA GLY A 105 0.80 -10.17 10.12
C GLY A 105 1.04 -11.51 10.81
N THR A 106 -0.03 -12.27 10.97
CA THR A 106 0.02 -13.61 11.55
C THR A 106 0.42 -14.66 10.50
N MET A 107 0.77 -15.87 10.93
CA MET A 107 1.04 -16.96 9.98
C MET A 107 -0.16 -17.33 9.09
N ARG A 108 -1.39 -16.98 9.50
CA ARG A 108 -2.57 -17.12 8.63
C ARG A 108 -2.45 -16.26 7.37
N GLU A 109 -1.90 -15.05 7.51
CA GLU A 109 -1.72 -14.09 6.42
C GLU A 109 -0.39 -14.32 5.68
N LEU A 110 0.67 -14.67 6.43
CA LEU A 110 2.03 -14.78 5.92
C LEU A 110 2.31 -16.09 5.16
N SER A 111 1.74 -17.23 5.59
CA SER A 111 2.01 -18.52 4.94
C SER A 111 1.59 -18.54 3.46
N PRO A 112 0.42 -17.99 3.06
CA PRO A 112 0.04 -17.90 1.65
C PRO A 112 1.00 -17.04 0.81
N ALA A 113 1.65 -16.03 1.42
CA ALA A 113 2.70 -15.26 0.77
C ALA A 113 4.05 -16.02 0.69
N GLY A 114 4.19 -17.20 1.30
CA GLY A 114 5.40 -18.03 1.21
C GLY A 114 6.40 -17.83 2.35
N TYR A 115 6.04 -17.10 3.40
CA TYR A 115 6.87 -17.00 4.60
C TYR A 115 6.68 -18.21 5.52
N THR A 116 7.74 -18.62 6.22
CA THR A 116 7.70 -19.80 7.10
C THR A 116 7.48 -19.45 8.58
N SER A 117 7.83 -18.24 9.01
CA SER A 117 7.56 -17.73 10.36
C SER A 117 7.49 -16.21 10.41
N VAL A 118 6.86 -15.65 11.45
CA VAL A 118 6.84 -14.20 11.70
C VAL A 118 8.24 -13.71 12.08
N GLU A 119 8.97 -14.50 12.87
CA GLU A 119 10.31 -14.21 13.36
C GLU A 119 11.32 -14.11 12.22
N GLU A 120 11.24 -15.00 11.22
CA GLU A 120 12.06 -14.92 10.01
C GLU A 120 11.86 -13.60 9.28
N LEU A 121 10.60 -13.18 9.08
CA LEU A 121 10.28 -11.93 8.40
C LEU A 121 10.80 -10.71 9.17
N LYS A 122 10.64 -10.71 10.51
CA LYS A 122 11.18 -9.66 11.39
C LYS A 122 12.71 -9.56 11.27
N ASN A 123 13.39 -10.70 11.37
CA ASN A 123 14.85 -10.77 11.25
C ASN A 123 15.30 -10.30 9.86
N LYS A 124 14.58 -10.69 8.80
CA LYS A 124 14.85 -10.25 7.42
C LYS A 124 14.71 -8.73 7.29
N ALA A 125 13.62 -8.16 7.81
CA ALA A 125 13.36 -6.72 7.78
C ALA A 125 14.46 -5.93 8.51
N GLU A 126 14.97 -6.44 9.63
CA GLU A 126 16.07 -5.83 10.38
C GLU A 126 17.39 -5.89 9.60
N VAL A 127 17.78 -7.08 9.13
CA VAL A 127 19.04 -7.29 8.40
C VAL A 127 19.09 -6.47 7.10
N GLU A 128 17.97 -6.42 6.38
CA GLU A 128 17.85 -5.67 5.13
C GLU A 128 17.47 -4.19 5.33
N LYS A 129 17.35 -3.74 6.59
CA LYS A 129 17.06 -2.35 6.98
C LYS A 129 15.82 -1.79 6.29
N TRP A 130 14.72 -2.55 6.36
CA TRP A 130 13.46 -2.14 5.76
C TRP A 130 12.94 -0.85 6.39
N ALA A 131 12.37 0.01 5.56
CA ALA A 131 11.70 1.24 5.97
C ALA A 131 10.22 1.15 5.60
N GLY A 132 9.34 1.43 6.57
CA GLY A 132 7.91 1.32 6.39
C GLY A 132 7.19 2.66 6.23
N LEU A 133 6.15 2.67 5.41
CA LEU A 133 5.17 3.76 5.29
C LEU A 133 3.78 3.24 5.66
N ARG A 134 3.04 4.00 6.47
CA ARG A 134 1.60 3.84 6.66
C ARG A 134 0.88 4.63 5.58
N VAL A 135 -0.01 3.98 4.86
CA VAL A 135 -0.87 4.61 3.87
C VAL A 135 -2.32 4.19 4.08
N ASN A 136 -3.21 5.16 4.18
CA ASN A 136 -4.63 4.94 4.00
C ASN A 136 -5.04 5.61 2.69
N MET A 137 -5.75 4.89 1.82
CA MET A 137 -6.27 5.43 0.56
C MET A 137 -7.76 5.16 0.47
N TRP A 138 -8.52 6.10 -0.06
CA TRP A 138 -9.95 5.93 -0.21
C TRP A 138 -10.51 6.69 -1.41
N THR A 139 -11.66 6.22 -1.87
CA THR A 139 -12.48 6.94 -2.84
C THR A 139 -13.68 7.57 -2.15
N ASP A 140 -14.20 8.65 -2.74
CA ASP A 140 -15.45 9.28 -2.33
C ASP A 140 -16.26 9.63 -3.57
N ASP A 141 -17.43 9.03 -3.68
CA ASP A 141 -18.38 9.31 -4.77
C ASP A 141 -19.30 10.53 -4.49
N GLY A 142 -19.02 11.27 -3.41
CA GLY A 142 -19.81 12.41 -2.95
C GLY A 142 -21.06 12.03 -2.17
N ARG A 143 -21.33 10.73 -1.97
CA ARG A 143 -22.51 10.21 -1.25
C ARG A 143 -22.13 9.46 0.01
N GLY A 144 -20.89 9.62 0.47
CA GLY A 144 -20.34 8.85 1.59
C GLY A 144 -20.17 7.37 1.26
N ARG A 145 -20.07 7.03 -0.03
CA ARG A 145 -19.71 5.68 -0.49
C ARG A 145 -18.32 5.72 -1.09
N GLY A 146 -17.55 4.69 -0.79
CA GLY A 146 -16.15 4.64 -1.18
C GLY A 146 -15.49 3.33 -0.82
N LEU A 147 -14.38 3.05 -1.47
CA LEU A 147 -13.46 2.01 -1.03
C LEU A 147 -12.47 2.63 -0.06
N LEU A 148 -12.09 1.93 1.00
CA LEU A 148 -10.99 2.25 1.89
C LEU A 148 -9.99 1.08 1.87
N VAL A 149 -8.71 1.42 1.68
CA VAL A 149 -7.60 0.49 1.77
C VAL A 149 -6.58 1.05 2.75
N LYS A 150 -6.21 0.26 3.75
CA LYS A 150 -5.15 0.60 4.72
C LYS A 150 -3.99 -0.34 4.53
N VAL A 151 -2.80 0.19 4.32
CA VAL A 151 -1.62 -0.60 3.93
C VAL A 151 -0.38 -0.13 4.70
N LYS A 152 0.46 -1.08 5.10
CA LYS A 152 1.87 -0.80 5.38
C LYS A 152 2.70 -1.19 4.16
N TYR A 153 3.36 -0.21 3.56
CA TYR A 153 4.31 -0.43 2.48
C TYR A 153 5.71 -0.50 3.05
N TRP A 154 6.36 -1.63 2.86
CA TRP A 154 7.74 -1.84 3.28
C TRP A 154 8.68 -1.67 2.09
N TRP A 155 9.78 -0.98 2.32
CA TRP A 155 10.76 -0.64 1.30
C TRP A 155 12.15 -1.11 1.72
N ARG A 156 12.97 -1.53 0.76
CA ARG A 156 14.40 -1.77 0.97
C ARG A 156 15.22 -1.09 -0.11
N LEU A 157 16.47 -0.77 0.21
CA LEU A 157 17.46 -0.33 -0.77
C LEU A 157 18.05 -1.57 -1.45
N GLU A 158 17.78 -1.76 -2.74
CA GLU A 158 18.40 -2.81 -3.55
C GLU A 158 19.68 -2.29 -4.20
N ALA A 159 20.75 -3.08 -4.17
CA ALA A 159 21.96 -2.74 -4.88
C ALA A 159 21.70 -2.72 -6.40
N SER A 160 22.21 -1.70 -7.08
CA SER A 160 22.24 -1.66 -8.55
C SER A 160 23.54 -2.29 -9.02
N GLU A 161 23.50 -3.15 -10.02
CA GLU A 161 24.72 -3.67 -10.67
C GLU A 161 25.51 -2.56 -11.39
N SER A 162 24.85 -1.46 -11.75
CA SER A 162 25.41 -0.41 -12.61
C SER A 162 25.68 0.92 -11.91
N ASP A 163 25.30 1.09 -10.64
CA ASP A 163 25.47 2.35 -9.91
C ASP A 163 25.94 2.09 -8.47
N ALA A 164 26.85 2.94 -7.99
CA ALA A 164 27.29 2.94 -6.59
C ALA A 164 26.16 3.33 -5.61
N THR A 165 25.01 3.77 -6.12
CA THR A 165 23.81 4.11 -5.36
C THR A 165 22.70 3.11 -5.66
N GLY A 166 22.22 2.42 -4.61
CA GLY A 166 21.10 1.49 -4.72
C GLY A 166 19.78 2.17 -5.06
N THR A 167 18.76 1.38 -5.41
CA THR A 167 17.39 1.85 -5.67
C THR A 167 16.44 1.36 -4.60
N TRP A 168 15.63 2.26 -4.03
CA TRP A 168 14.58 1.87 -3.10
C TRP A 168 13.41 1.21 -3.85
N LYS A 169 13.01 0.03 -3.38
CA LYS A 169 11.90 -0.76 -3.94
C LYS A 169 10.95 -1.20 -2.83
N GLN A 170 9.67 -1.29 -3.14
CA GLN A 170 8.69 -1.93 -2.29
C GLN A 170 8.97 -3.44 -2.27
N ILE A 171 8.95 -4.04 -1.09
CA ILE A 171 9.24 -5.48 -0.89
C ILE A 171 8.12 -6.24 -0.18
N LEU A 172 7.22 -5.54 0.50
CA LEU A 172 6.04 -6.14 1.13
C LEU A 172 4.91 -5.11 1.20
N HIS A 173 3.75 -5.49 0.68
CA HIS A 173 2.50 -4.77 0.84
C HIS A 173 1.66 -5.51 1.89
N ASP A 174 1.50 -4.91 3.06
CA ASP A 174 0.69 -5.46 4.14
C ASP A 174 -0.64 -4.72 4.23
N ILE A 175 -1.63 -5.22 3.50
CA ILE A 175 -2.98 -4.66 3.43
C ILE A 175 -3.74 -5.05 4.70
N LEU A 176 -3.86 -4.09 5.62
CA LEU A 176 -4.51 -4.24 6.91
C LEU A 176 -6.03 -4.24 6.78
N TYR A 177 -6.55 -3.45 5.83
CA TYR A 177 -7.98 -3.31 5.57
C TYR A 177 -8.23 -3.11 4.08
N LEU A 178 -9.26 -3.78 3.56
CA LEU A 178 -9.81 -3.57 2.23
C LEU A 178 -11.34 -3.72 2.29
N GLY A 179 -12.06 -2.63 2.20
CA GLY A 179 -13.52 -2.63 2.39
C GLY A 179 -14.15 -1.28 2.09
N PRO A 180 -15.44 -1.10 2.39
CA PRO A 180 -16.09 0.21 2.28
C PRO A 180 -15.46 1.24 3.22
N THR A 181 -15.60 2.53 2.90
CA THR A 181 -15.31 3.62 3.84
C THR A 181 -16.09 3.44 5.14
N ASP A 182 -15.41 3.60 6.27
CA ASP A 182 -15.94 3.31 7.61
C ASP A 182 -15.77 4.50 8.59
N GLY A 183 -15.34 5.66 8.09
CA GLY A 183 -15.11 6.87 8.88
C GLY A 183 -13.71 6.94 9.51
N THR A 184 -12.82 6.00 9.19
CA THR A 184 -11.45 5.95 9.72
C THR A 184 -10.38 6.18 8.63
N GLU A 185 -10.76 6.81 7.53
CA GLU A 185 -9.91 7.04 6.36
C GLU A 185 -8.63 7.81 6.72
N GLU A 186 -8.74 8.77 7.63
CA GLU A 186 -7.63 9.64 8.05
C GLU A 186 -6.96 9.19 9.37
N ASP A 187 -7.39 8.06 9.96
CA ASP A 187 -6.86 7.58 11.25
C ASP A 187 -5.36 7.24 11.21
N GLY A 188 -4.84 7.00 10.01
CA GLY A 188 -3.43 6.79 9.77
C GLY A 188 -2.60 8.03 10.05
N GLY A 189 -3.17 9.24 10.07
CA GLY A 189 -2.43 10.50 10.18
C GLY A 189 -1.50 10.76 8.98
N GLY A 190 -0.60 11.72 9.12
CA GLY A 190 0.33 12.10 8.04
C GLY A 190 -0.23 13.15 7.09
N GLN A 191 0.44 13.34 5.95
CA GLN A 191 0.03 14.33 4.97
C GLN A 191 -1.05 13.75 4.05
N ARG A 192 -2.14 14.51 3.85
CA ARG A 192 -3.24 14.17 2.94
C ARG A 192 -2.97 14.69 1.53
N PHE A 193 -3.34 13.88 0.54
CA PHE A 193 -3.29 14.18 -0.88
C PHE A 193 -4.60 13.78 -1.56
N GLU A 194 -4.83 14.35 -2.73
CA GLU A 194 -5.91 14.03 -3.67
C GLU A 194 -5.26 13.73 -5.03
N ASP A 195 -5.71 12.65 -5.68
CA ASP A 195 -5.23 12.21 -7.00
C ASP A 195 -6.07 12.76 -8.15
#